data_AF-A0A1E3WFI1-F1
#
_entry.id   AF-A0A1E3WFI1-F1
#
_cell.length_a   1.000
_cell.length_b   1.000
_cell.length_c   1.000
_cell.angle_alpha   90.00
_cell.angle_beta   90.00
_cell.angle_gamma   90.00
#
_symmetry.space_group_name_H-M   'P 1'
#
loop_
_entity.id
_entity.type
_entity.pdbx_description
1 polymer ?
#
loop_
_entity_poly.entity_id
_entity_poly.type
_entity_poly.pdbx_seq_one_letter_code
_entity_poly.pdbx_strand_id
1 'polypeptide(L)'
;MENLVIQKFSDINLDDPFFDTLKNDYKEFGDWFKRKANNNALVLYNDDKLIEGFLYCKYESGPGDDTTPPLPDTQHMKVGTFKFNPKRTRRGDRYLKKIFDYALAYQPDVDDIYVTVFGDKHPYLVELFKRYGFNKVAEKSTKNGIEDVLLRKLTEFSGDVDKDYPFIKTKGNNKYLLSIYPHFHTKLFPDSKLITDSPNIVRDISYSNSIHKIYICGMADVMNFKRGDALVIYRTGDGQGAAEFRAVATSICVVENVHTIDSYKNEEDFISYCLKFSLFDEGELRIIYRQRKYPYIINFTYNVALPKRPIRQKLADFAGLSRDDYWGVLQLTDKQFNEIIKLSELDRKLII
;
A
#
# COMPACT_ATOMS: atom_id res chain seq x y z
N MET A 1 18.30 9.14 -6.97
CA MET A 1 17.44 8.03 -6.56
C MET A 1 17.05 8.26 -5.11
N GLU A 2 15.77 8.57 -4.86
CA GLU A 2 15.22 8.56 -3.51
C GLU A 2 15.50 7.19 -2.86
N ASN A 3 16.01 7.20 -1.63
CA ASN A 3 16.50 6.00 -0.96
C ASN A 3 15.82 5.83 0.40
N LEU A 4 14.84 4.94 0.46
CA LEU A 4 14.16 4.56 1.70
C LEU A 4 14.94 3.45 2.39
N VAL A 5 15.53 3.74 3.54
CA VAL A 5 16.46 2.84 4.25
C VAL A 5 16.07 2.66 5.71
N ILE A 6 16.42 1.51 6.28
CA ILE A 6 16.35 1.28 7.72
C ILE A 6 17.73 1.62 8.30
N GLN A 7 17.78 2.52 9.27
CA GLN A 7 19.02 2.99 9.90
C GLN A 7 18.84 3.16 11.41
N LYS A 8 19.92 2.99 12.16
CA LYS A 8 19.91 3.31 13.59
C LYS A 8 19.81 4.82 13.77
N PHE A 9 19.17 5.27 14.86
CA PHE A 9 19.16 6.69 15.21
C PHE A 9 20.58 7.27 15.36
N SER A 10 21.54 6.48 15.85
CA SER A 10 22.95 6.89 15.95
C SER A 10 23.59 7.29 14.61
N ASP A 11 23.04 6.77 13.51
CA ASP A 11 23.61 6.92 12.17
C ASP A 11 22.89 8.01 11.37
N ILE A 12 21.86 8.63 11.96
CA ILE A 12 21.02 9.65 11.31
C ILE A 12 21.46 11.03 11.78
N ASN A 13 21.69 11.93 10.84
CA ASN A 13 22.09 13.31 11.14
C ASN A 13 20.92 14.09 11.77
N LEU A 14 20.95 14.25 13.09
CA LEU A 14 19.95 15.04 13.83
C LEU A 14 20.00 16.53 13.49
N ASP A 15 21.09 17.03 12.93
CA ASP A 15 21.23 18.44 12.51
C ASP A 15 20.71 18.68 11.08
N ASP A 16 20.12 17.67 10.43
CA ASP A 16 19.40 17.86 9.17
C ASP A 16 18.20 18.82 9.37
N PRO A 17 18.01 19.83 8.49
CA PRO A 17 16.90 20.80 8.58
C PRO A 17 15.51 20.16 8.64
N PHE A 18 15.38 18.92 8.17
CA PHE A 18 14.17 18.13 8.35
C PHE A 18 13.72 18.05 9.82
N PHE A 19 14.64 18.02 10.78
CA PHE A 19 14.27 17.90 12.20
C PHE A 19 13.95 19.24 12.87
N ASP A 20 14.18 20.38 12.23
CA ASP A 20 14.02 21.69 12.86
C ASP A 20 12.60 21.93 13.36
N THR A 21 11.58 21.60 12.56
CA THR A 21 10.20 21.76 13.03
C THR A 21 9.85 20.79 14.15
N LEU A 22 10.43 19.58 14.17
CA LEU A 22 10.21 18.62 15.27
C LEU A 22 10.86 19.10 16.57
N LYS A 23 12.04 19.71 16.50
CA LYS A 23 12.70 20.35 17.65
C LYS A 23 11.91 21.56 18.16
N ASN A 24 11.25 22.31 17.26
CA ASN A 24 10.38 23.42 17.64
C ASN A 24 9.06 22.96 18.27
N ASP A 25 8.47 21.88 17.76
CA ASP A 25 7.21 21.33 18.27
C ASP A 25 7.38 20.55 19.59
N TYR A 26 8.54 19.91 19.77
CA TYR A 26 8.87 19.12 20.95
C TYR A 26 10.22 19.55 21.53
N LYS A 27 10.19 20.30 22.64
CA LYS A 27 11.41 20.88 23.26
C LYS A 27 12.44 19.81 23.64
N GLU A 28 11.98 18.63 24.01
CA GLU A 28 12.78 17.47 24.41
C GLU A 28 13.22 16.57 23.25
N PHE A 29 12.88 16.91 22.00
CA PHE A 29 13.09 16.03 20.83
C PHE A 29 14.55 15.60 20.70
N GLY A 30 15.50 16.53 20.86
CA GLY A 30 16.92 16.23 20.71
C GLY A 30 17.43 15.20 21.73
N ASP A 31 17.01 15.34 22.99
CA ASP A 31 17.37 14.38 24.04
C ASP A 31 16.66 13.05 23.86
N TRP A 32 15.39 13.07 23.44
CA TRP A 32 14.65 11.87 23.08
C TRP A 32 15.33 11.10 21.95
N PHE A 33 15.76 11.80 20.89
CA PHE A 33 16.42 11.20 19.73
C PHE A 33 17.73 10.51 20.13
N LYS A 34 18.54 11.16 20.98
CA LYS A 34 19.77 10.57 21.53
C LYS A 34 19.50 9.33 22.39
N ARG A 35 18.45 9.34 23.23
CA ARG A 35 18.05 8.14 24.00
C ARG A 35 17.66 6.96 23.11
N LYS A 36 17.21 7.24 21.89
CA LYS A 36 16.82 6.23 20.89
C LYS A 36 17.98 5.76 20.01
N ALA A 37 19.24 6.13 20.29
CA ALA A 37 20.41 5.83 19.46
C ALA A 37 20.49 4.38 18.93
N ASN A 38 20.14 3.38 19.76
CA ASN A 38 20.20 1.96 19.40
C ASN A 38 18.95 1.43 18.68
N ASN A 39 17.88 2.22 18.57
CA ASN A 39 16.68 1.87 17.83
C ASN A 39 16.87 2.14 16.34
N ASN A 40 16.06 1.47 15.51
CA ASN A 40 16.00 1.71 14.08
C ASN A 40 14.84 2.64 13.72
N ALA A 41 15.04 3.45 12.69
CA ALA A 41 14.01 4.21 12.00
C ALA A 41 14.07 3.92 10.49
N LEU A 42 12.94 4.11 9.83
CA LEU A 42 12.83 4.14 8.39
C LEU A 42 13.01 5.59 7.92
N VAL A 43 13.99 5.85 7.06
CA VAL A 43 14.40 7.19 6.64
C VAL A 43 14.39 7.26 5.13
N LEU A 44 13.80 8.33 4.59
CA LEU A 44 13.82 8.63 3.16
C LEU A 44 14.77 9.79 2.90
N TYR A 45 15.76 9.55 2.04
CA TYR A 45 16.67 10.58 1.55
C TYR A 45 16.36 10.98 0.11
N ASN A 46 16.54 12.26 -0.20
CA ASN A 46 16.51 12.77 -1.57
C ASN A 46 17.87 12.62 -2.27
N ASP A 47 17.94 13.11 -3.51
CA ASP A 47 19.16 13.06 -4.33
C ASP A 47 20.33 13.88 -3.74
N ASP A 48 20.02 14.92 -2.98
CA ASP A 48 20.99 15.75 -2.25
C ASP A 48 21.38 15.15 -0.88
N LYS A 49 20.92 13.93 -0.57
CA LYS A 49 21.12 13.23 0.72
C LYS A 49 20.51 13.95 1.93
N LEU A 50 19.55 14.84 1.72
CA LEU A 50 18.75 15.44 2.78
C LEU A 50 17.56 14.55 3.13
N ILE A 51 17.16 14.58 4.40
CA ILE A 51 16.02 13.80 4.88
C ILE A 51 14.72 14.43 4.39
N GLU A 52 13.84 13.58 3.85
CA GLU A 52 12.51 13.97 3.40
C GLU A 52 11.38 13.20 4.08
N GLY A 53 11.70 12.13 4.79
CA GLY A 53 10.74 11.41 5.60
C GLY A 53 11.41 10.57 6.67
N PHE A 54 10.68 10.37 7.76
CA PHE A 54 11.12 9.66 8.93
C PHE A 54 9.94 8.94 9.57
N LEU A 55 10.11 7.64 9.83
CA LEU A 55 9.15 6.81 10.56
C LEU A 55 9.88 5.99 11.62
N TYR A 56 9.48 6.17 12.86
CA TYR A 56 9.86 5.34 13.99
C TYR A 56 8.62 4.67 14.58
N CYS A 57 8.66 3.35 14.68
CA CYS A 57 7.64 2.55 15.36
C CYS A 57 8.24 1.87 16.59
N LYS A 58 7.40 1.63 17.59
CA LYS A 58 7.73 0.80 18.75
C LYS A 58 6.55 -0.09 19.11
N TYR A 59 6.84 -1.16 19.84
CA TYR A 59 5.85 -2.13 20.31
C TYR A 59 5.76 -2.03 21.83
N GLU A 60 4.54 -2.05 22.33
CA GLU A 60 4.25 -1.94 23.76
C GLU A 60 2.95 -2.66 24.10
N SER A 61 2.74 -2.90 25.39
CA SER A 61 1.58 -3.64 25.89
C SER A 61 0.92 -2.88 27.02
N GLY A 62 -0.39 -3.02 27.12
CA GLY A 62 -1.17 -2.46 28.22
C GLY A 62 -1.79 -1.10 27.92
N PRO A 63 -2.65 -0.59 28.81
CA PRO A 63 -3.67 0.41 28.48
C PRO A 63 -3.15 1.84 28.26
N GLY A 64 -1.86 2.07 27.98
CA GLY A 64 -1.29 3.41 27.80
C GLY A 64 -1.58 4.37 28.97
N ASP A 65 -0.65 4.50 29.91
CA ASP A 65 -0.85 5.32 31.12
C ASP A 65 -0.88 6.83 30.87
N ASP A 66 -0.52 7.27 29.66
CA ASP A 66 -0.37 8.67 29.27
C ASP A 66 -1.52 9.22 28.39
N THR A 67 -2.61 8.47 28.21
CA THR A 67 -3.78 8.89 27.42
C THR A 67 -5.05 9.04 28.25
N THR A 68 -5.98 9.87 27.79
CA THR A 68 -7.30 10.05 28.41
C THR A 68 -8.41 9.96 27.34
N PRO A 69 -9.32 8.97 27.41
CA PRO A 69 -9.26 7.80 28.31
C PRO A 69 -8.01 6.91 28.05
N PRO A 70 -7.67 5.98 28.96
CA PRO A 70 -6.67 4.94 28.71
C PRO A 70 -7.02 4.12 27.45
N LEU A 71 -6.01 3.64 26.75
CA LEU A 71 -6.14 2.70 25.64
C LEU A 71 -6.59 1.31 26.13
N PRO A 72 -7.04 0.43 25.21
CA PRO A 72 -7.32 -0.97 25.55
C PRO A 72 -6.07 -1.67 26.12
N ASP A 73 -6.26 -2.61 27.04
CA ASP A 73 -5.16 -3.43 27.58
C ASP A 73 -4.80 -4.55 26.57
N THR A 74 -4.06 -4.19 25.52
CA THR A 74 -3.74 -5.06 24.36
C THR A 74 -2.26 -4.95 23.95
N GLN A 75 -1.85 -5.68 22.90
CA GLN A 75 -0.56 -5.49 22.25
C GLN A 75 -0.66 -4.40 21.18
N HIS A 76 0.12 -3.33 21.34
CA HIS A 76 0.08 -2.16 20.48
C HIS A 76 1.34 -2.04 19.62
N MET A 77 1.18 -1.62 18.37
CA MET A 77 2.24 -0.94 17.64
C MET A 77 2.01 0.58 17.68
N LYS A 78 2.87 1.31 18.38
CA LYS A 78 2.87 2.78 18.35
C LYS A 78 3.71 3.29 17.19
N VAL A 79 3.10 4.12 16.35
CA VAL A 79 3.82 5.03 15.45
C VAL A 79 4.35 6.19 16.29
N GLY A 80 5.61 6.11 16.71
CA GLY A 80 6.21 7.01 17.68
C GLY A 80 6.61 8.37 17.11
N THR A 81 7.22 8.39 15.93
CA THR A 81 7.49 9.64 15.20
C THR A 81 7.26 9.40 13.74
N PHE A 82 6.40 10.21 13.14
CA PHE A 82 6.11 10.14 11.73
C PHE A 82 6.06 11.54 11.13
N LYS A 83 6.95 11.80 10.18
CA LYS A 83 7.00 13.07 9.44
C LYS A 83 7.46 12.82 8.03
N PHE A 84 6.92 13.59 7.08
CA PHE A 84 7.46 13.68 5.73
C PHE A 84 7.26 15.09 5.17
N ASN A 85 8.12 15.49 4.25
CA ASN A 85 7.99 16.75 3.53
C ASN A 85 6.95 16.56 2.40
N PRO A 86 5.82 17.29 2.42
CA PRO A 86 4.71 17.08 1.49
C PRO A 86 4.96 17.67 0.09
N LYS A 87 6.21 18.04 -0.27
CA LYS A 87 6.54 18.66 -1.57
C LYS A 87 6.14 17.73 -2.73
N ARG A 88 4.89 17.82 -3.19
CA ARG A 88 4.30 17.14 -4.36
C ARG A 88 4.40 15.61 -4.41
N THR A 89 4.64 14.94 -3.29
CA THR A 89 4.97 13.52 -3.28
C THR A 89 3.95 12.67 -2.52
N ARG A 90 3.59 11.51 -3.11
CA ARG A 90 2.69 10.47 -2.56
C ARG A 90 3.37 9.60 -1.49
N ARG A 91 4.23 10.22 -0.68
CA ARG A 91 5.05 9.56 0.35
C ARG A 91 4.21 9.07 1.52
N GLY A 92 3.06 9.71 1.79
CA GLY A 92 2.12 9.30 2.83
C GLY A 92 1.65 7.84 2.67
N ASP A 93 1.18 7.46 1.48
CA ASP A 93 0.73 6.09 1.19
C ASP A 93 1.86 5.07 1.35
N ARG A 94 3.08 5.42 0.92
CA ARG A 94 4.27 4.57 1.06
C ARG A 94 4.58 4.27 2.53
N TYR A 95 4.52 5.29 3.38
CA TYR A 95 4.76 5.13 4.81
C TYR A 95 3.61 4.40 5.51
N LEU A 96 2.35 4.69 5.16
CA LEU A 96 1.21 3.92 5.67
C LEU A 96 1.32 2.45 5.32
N LYS A 97 1.69 2.13 4.08
CA LYS A 97 1.98 0.74 3.69
C LYS A 97 3.05 0.14 4.60
N LYS A 98 4.14 0.87 4.89
CA LYS A 98 5.20 0.39 5.80
C LYS A 98 4.74 0.23 7.25
N ILE A 99 3.86 1.10 7.73
CA ILE A 99 3.22 0.97 9.04
C ILE A 99 2.44 -0.35 9.10
N PHE A 100 1.60 -0.66 8.11
CA PHE A 100 0.90 -1.93 8.06
C PHE A 100 1.85 -3.13 7.89
N ASP A 101 2.85 -3.04 7.01
CA ASP A 101 3.88 -4.08 6.83
C ASP A 101 4.55 -4.41 8.19
N TYR A 102 4.92 -3.40 8.99
CA TYR A 102 5.56 -3.58 10.30
C TYR A 102 4.63 -4.14 11.37
N ALA A 103 3.36 -3.74 11.38
CA ALA A 103 2.39 -4.28 12.32
C ALA A 103 2.12 -5.77 12.04
N LEU A 104 1.90 -6.12 10.77
CA LEU A 104 1.54 -7.47 10.35
C LEU A 104 2.72 -8.45 10.35
N ALA A 105 3.96 -7.96 10.25
CA ALA A 105 5.16 -8.79 10.33
C ALA A 105 5.68 -9.02 11.76
N TYR A 106 5.18 -8.27 12.75
CA TYR A 106 5.66 -8.37 14.13
C TYR A 106 5.21 -9.68 14.78
N GLN A 107 6.03 -10.17 15.71
CA GLN A 107 5.75 -11.35 16.53
C GLN A 107 6.15 -11.05 17.98
N PRO A 108 5.25 -11.22 18.98
CA PRO A 108 3.86 -11.66 18.86
C PRO A 108 2.98 -10.70 18.03
N ASP A 109 1.84 -11.16 17.50
CA ASP A 109 0.95 -10.28 16.73
C ASP A 109 0.48 -9.09 17.59
N VAL A 110 0.32 -7.93 16.97
CA VAL A 110 -0.30 -6.75 17.61
C VAL A 110 -1.79 -6.72 17.33
N ASP A 111 -2.56 -6.25 18.31
CA ASP A 111 -4.02 -6.13 18.21
C ASP A 111 -4.43 -4.84 17.50
N ASP A 112 -3.63 -3.78 17.65
CA ASP A 112 -3.91 -2.47 17.10
C ASP A 112 -2.65 -1.64 16.80
N ILE A 113 -2.86 -0.62 15.99
CA ILE A 113 -1.87 0.41 15.66
C ILE A 113 -2.41 1.73 16.18
N TYR A 114 -1.55 2.52 16.83
CA TYR A 114 -1.95 3.87 17.21
C TYR A 114 -0.84 4.91 16.98
N VAL A 115 -1.24 6.17 16.84
CA VAL A 115 -0.37 7.32 16.61
C VAL A 115 -0.84 8.50 17.46
N THR A 116 0.10 9.29 17.96
CA THR A 116 -0.16 10.58 18.60
C THR A 116 0.21 11.71 17.66
N VAL A 117 -0.66 12.71 17.50
CA VAL A 117 -0.43 13.82 16.58
C VAL A 117 -1.03 15.11 17.14
N PHE A 118 -0.33 16.23 17.00
CA PHE A 118 -0.93 17.56 17.22
C PHE A 118 -1.95 17.85 16.11
N GLY A 119 -3.21 17.46 16.33
CA GLY A 119 -4.27 17.49 15.30
C GLY A 119 -4.45 18.87 14.67
N ASP A 120 -4.40 19.93 15.48
CA ASP A 120 -4.52 21.32 15.03
C ASP A 120 -3.33 21.76 14.14
N LYS A 121 -2.13 21.24 14.41
CA LYS A 121 -0.92 21.58 13.64
C LYS A 121 -0.77 20.73 12.38
N HIS A 122 -1.28 19.50 12.40
CA HIS A 122 -1.10 18.51 11.34
C HIS A 122 -2.41 17.86 10.88
N PRO A 123 -3.43 18.66 10.46
CA PRO A 123 -4.75 18.13 10.08
C PRO A 123 -4.66 17.16 8.90
N TYR A 124 -3.73 17.37 7.98
CA TYR A 124 -3.51 16.46 6.86
C TYR A 124 -3.06 15.05 7.30
N LEU A 125 -2.24 14.92 8.35
CA LEU A 125 -1.86 13.60 8.88
C LEU A 125 -3.05 12.91 9.54
N VAL A 126 -3.87 13.66 10.28
CA VAL A 126 -5.10 13.13 10.89
C VAL A 126 -6.03 12.56 9.82
N GLU A 127 -6.28 13.33 8.74
CA GLU A 127 -7.13 12.88 7.65
C GLU A 127 -6.53 11.70 6.87
N LEU A 128 -5.20 11.67 6.70
CA LEU A 128 -4.50 10.54 6.12
C LEU A 128 -4.74 9.26 6.93
N PHE A 129 -4.53 9.27 8.25
CA PHE A 129 -4.78 8.10 9.10
C PHE A 129 -6.27 7.71 9.13
N LYS A 130 -7.19 8.69 9.23
CA LYS A 130 -8.64 8.41 9.21
C LYS A 130 -9.11 7.72 7.94
N ARG A 131 -8.53 8.08 6.79
CA ARG A 131 -8.82 7.42 5.51
C ARG A 131 -8.56 5.91 5.56
N TYR A 132 -7.53 5.52 6.31
CA TYR A 132 -7.12 4.13 6.48
C TYR A 132 -7.60 3.54 7.81
N GLY A 133 -8.78 3.95 8.29
CA GLY A 133 -9.49 3.27 9.37
C GLY A 133 -9.07 3.63 10.80
N PHE A 134 -8.22 4.63 10.99
CA PHE A 134 -7.88 5.11 12.33
C PHE A 134 -8.94 6.09 12.84
N ASN A 135 -9.32 5.96 14.10
CA ASN A 135 -10.29 6.84 14.75
C ASN A 135 -9.65 7.54 15.94
N LYS A 136 -10.04 8.78 16.21
CA LYS A 136 -9.66 9.47 17.45
C LYS A 136 -10.37 8.77 18.62
N VAL A 137 -9.60 8.20 19.54
CA VAL A 137 -10.13 7.45 20.70
C VAL A 137 -9.77 8.08 22.03
N ALA A 138 -8.71 8.88 22.07
CA ALA A 138 -8.21 9.53 23.27
C ALA A 138 -7.43 10.80 22.94
N GLU A 139 -7.02 11.51 23.98
CA GLU A 139 -6.10 12.63 23.93
C GLU A 139 -4.92 12.37 24.85
N LYS A 140 -3.76 12.93 24.50
CA LYS A 140 -2.55 12.89 25.33
C LYS A 140 -2.13 14.32 25.68
N SER A 141 -2.18 14.65 26.97
CA SER A 141 -1.73 15.95 27.47
C SER A 141 -0.23 15.92 27.73
N THR A 142 0.50 16.82 27.09
CA THR A 142 1.96 16.96 27.23
C THR A 142 2.34 18.38 27.64
N LYS A 143 3.62 18.61 27.97
CA LYS A 143 4.16 19.95 28.18
C LYS A 143 4.15 20.82 26.92
N ASN A 144 4.00 20.21 25.74
CA ASN A 144 4.03 20.88 24.44
C ASN A 144 2.62 21.12 23.87
N GLY A 145 1.57 20.62 24.53
CA GLY A 145 0.17 20.74 24.09
C GLY A 145 -0.60 19.43 24.21
N ILE A 146 -1.80 19.41 23.61
CA ILE A 146 -2.68 18.23 23.55
C ILE A 146 -2.50 17.55 22.19
N GLU A 147 -2.22 16.26 22.20
CA GLU A 147 -2.14 15.42 21.00
C GLU A 147 -3.41 14.56 20.88
N ASP A 148 -3.93 14.44 19.67
CA ASP A 148 -4.95 13.45 19.32
C ASP A 148 -4.31 12.06 19.31
N VAL A 149 -4.98 11.08 19.90
CA VAL A 149 -4.61 9.67 19.82
C VAL A 149 -5.53 8.97 18.81
N LEU A 150 -4.97 8.63 17.65
CA LEU A 150 -5.68 7.90 16.60
C LEU A 150 -5.31 6.43 16.70
N LEU A 151 -6.31 5.56 16.81
CA LEU A 151 -6.13 4.11 16.94
C LEU A 151 -6.92 3.37 15.86
N ARG A 152 -6.33 2.28 15.36
CA ARG A 152 -6.97 1.31 14.49
C ARG A 152 -6.72 -0.10 15.01
N LYS A 153 -7.80 -0.82 15.32
CA LYS A 153 -7.75 -2.26 15.59
C LYS A 153 -7.57 -3.05 14.29
N LEU A 154 -6.82 -4.13 14.35
CA LEU A 154 -6.54 -5.01 13.20
C LEU A 154 -7.57 -6.15 13.04
N THR A 155 -8.58 -6.18 13.91
CA THR A 155 -9.64 -7.19 13.95
C THR A 155 -11.03 -6.62 13.67
N GLU A 156 -11.16 -5.30 13.51
CA GLU A 156 -12.42 -4.61 13.20
C GLU A 156 -12.40 -4.09 11.77
N PHE A 157 -13.48 -4.39 11.03
CA PHE A 157 -13.57 -4.09 9.59
C PHE A 157 -14.87 -3.35 9.29
N SER A 158 -14.75 -2.26 8.54
CA SER A 158 -15.85 -1.37 8.19
C SER A 158 -16.61 -1.81 6.93
N GLY A 159 -15.99 -2.66 6.11
CA GLY A 159 -16.44 -2.99 4.76
C GLY A 159 -16.03 -1.96 3.69
N ASP A 160 -15.38 -0.86 4.07
CA ASP A 160 -14.82 0.10 3.13
C ASP A 160 -13.41 -0.31 2.69
N VAL A 161 -13.14 -0.20 1.38
CA VAL A 161 -11.89 -0.65 0.75
C VAL A 161 -10.65 0.08 1.30
N ASP A 162 -10.75 1.39 1.53
CA ASP A 162 -9.59 2.19 1.98
C ASP A 162 -9.35 1.94 3.48
N LYS A 163 -10.42 1.96 4.28
CA LYS A 163 -10.34 1.75 5.73
C LYS A 163 -9.90 0.36 6.12
N ASP A 164 -10.28 -0.65 5.35
CA ASP A 164 -9.95 -2.04 5.66
C ASP A 164 -8.58 -2.45 5.06
N TYR A 165 -7.96 -1.65 4.19
CA TYR A 165 -6.60 -1.92 3.68
C TYR A 165 -5.61 -2.20 4.83
N PRO A 166 -4.75 -3.23 4.76
CA PRO A 166 -4.52 -4.12 3.61
C PRO A 166 -5.38 -5.39 3.59
N PHE A 167 -6.33 -5.55 4.51
CA PHE A 167 -7.17 -6.74 4.59
C PHE A 167 -8.13 -6.84 3.38
N ILE A 168 -8.41 -8.08 2.96
CA ILE A 168 -9.15 -8.39 1.74
C ILE A 168 -10.43 -9.12 2.14
N LYS A 169 -11.55 -8.40 2.05
CA LYS A 169 -12.87 -8.98 2.30
C LYS A 169 -13.30 -9.85 1.13
N THR A 170 -13.34 -11.15 1.35
CA THR A 170 -13.68 -12.12 0.30
C THR A 170 -15.12 -12.59 0.42
N LYS A 171 -15.68 -12.66 1.63
CA LYS A 171 -17.06 -13.11 1.81
C LYS A 171 -18.05 -12.09 1.24
N GLY A 172 -18.90 -12.55 0.33
CA GLY A 172 -19.91 -11.70 -0.31
C GLY A 172 -19.41 -10.86 -1.50
N ASN A 173 -18.11 -10.87 -1.78
CA ASN A 173 -17.51 -10.19 -2.94
C ASN A 173 -17.10 -11.21 -4.00
N ASN A 174 -17.08 -10.79 -5.27
CA ASN A 174 -16.56 -11.63 -6.35
C ASN A 174 -15.03 -11.67 -6.30
N LYS A 175 -14.48 -12.68 -6.97
CA LYS A 175 -13.04 -12.84 -7.14
C LYS A 175 -12.76 -12.97 -8.62
N TYR A 176 -11.73 -12.28 -9.09
CA TYR A 176 -11.32 -12.34 -10.49
C TYR A 176 -9.81 -12.53 -10.57
N LEU A 177 -9.37 -13.15 -11.65
CA LEU A 177 -8.01 -13.07 -12.14
C LEU A 177 -7.94 -11.99 -13.20
N LEU A 178 -6.97 -11.07 -13.07
CA LEU A 178 -6.73 -9.98 -14.02
C LEU A 178 -5.32 -10.09 -14.58
N SER A 179 -5.22 -10.23 -15.90
CA SER A 179 -3.93 -10.32 -16.57
C SER A 179 -3.25 -8.97 -16.72
N ILE A 180 -1.92 -8.99 -16.65
CA ILE A 180 -1.06 -7.86 -16.97
C ILE A 180 0.19 -8.34 -17.69
N TYR A 181 0.61 -7.60 -18.72
CA TYR A 181 1.83 -7.92 -19.45
C TYR A 181 3.07 -7.69 -18.59
N PRO A 182 4.10 -8.55 -18.72
CA PRO A 182 5.39 -8.43 -18.04
C PRO A 182 6.01 -7.03 -18.07
N HIS A 183 5.95 -6.33 -19.21
CA HIS A 183 6.53 -5.00 -19.36
C HIS A 183 5.93 -3.93 -18.42
N PHE A 184 4.67 -4.12 -18.01
CA PHE A 184 3.94 -3.21 -17.13
C PHE A 184 3.89 -3.69 -15.68
N HIS A 185 3.94 -5.01 -15.47
CA HIS A 185 3.71 -5.65 -14.17
C HIS A 185 4.59 -5.10 -13.04
N THR A 186 5.91 -5.24 -13.15
CA THR A 186 6.84 -4.88 -12.06
C THR A 186 6.86 -3.37 -11.78
N LYS A 187 6.57 -2.53 -12.79
CA LYS A 187 6.43 -1.08 -12.62
C LYS A 187 5.21 -0.73 -11.77
N LEU A 188 4.09 -1.42 -12.00
CA LEU A 188 2.84 -1.20 -11.28
C LEU A 188 2.84 -1.88 -9.90
N PHE A 189 3.49 -3.03 -9.79
CA PHE A 189 3.55 -3.88 -8.59
C PHE A 189 5.01 -4.15 -8.16
N PRO A 190 5.72 -3.14 -7.62
CA PRO A 190 7.14 -3.26 -7.32
C PRO A 190 7.47 -4.34 -6.27
N ASP A 191 6.61 -4.53 -5.25
CA ASP A 191 6.81 -5.57 -4.23
C ASP A 191 6.58 -7.00 -4.79
N SER A 192 6.00 -7.10 -5.99
CA SER A 192 5.74 -8.35 -6.70
C SER A 192 6.81 -8.70 -7.74
N LYS A 193 7.94 -7.99 -7.74
CA LYS A 193 9.07 -8.23 -8.63
C LYS A 193 9.54 -9.68 -8.60
N LEU A 194 9.77 -10.26 -9.79
CA LEU A 194 10.34 -11.59 -9.94
C LEU A 194 11.88 -11.53 -9.84
N ILE A 195 12.49 -12.64 -9.41
CA ILE A 195 13.95 -12.78 -9.38
C ILE A 195 14.55 -12.64 -10.79
N THR A 196 13.79 -13.02 -11.81
CA THR A 196 14.18 -12.92 -13.23
C THR A 196 14.00 -11.53 -13.82
N ASP A 197 13.37 -10.59 -13.11
CA ASP A 197 13.22 -9.22 -13.58
C ASP A 197 14.54 -8.46 -13.44
N SER A 198 14.84 -7.58 -14.40
CA SER A 198 16.05 -6.76 -14.35
C SER A 198 16.13 -5.93 -13.05
N PRO A 199 17.33 -5.81 -12.44
CA PRO A 199 17.53 -5.03 -11.22
C PRO A 199 17.02 -3.59 -11.36
N ASN A 200 17.15 -2.99 -12.55
CA ASN A 200 16.88 -1.58 -12.83
C ASN A 200 15.43 -1.26 -13.24
N ILE A 201 14.52 -2.23 -13.23
CA ILE A 201 13.11 -2.03 -13.64
C ILE A 201 12.33 -1.16 -12.65
N VAL A 202 12.62 -1.29 -11.36
CA VAL A 202 11.97 -0.48 -10.33
C VAL A 202 12.72 0.84 -10.24
N ARG A 203 12.16 1.87 -10.87
CA ARG A 203 12.56 3.26 -10.65
C ARG A 203 11.65 3.83 -9.57
N ASP A 204 12.21 4.61 -8.65
CA ASP A 204 11.42 5.25 -7.60
C ASP A 204 10.58 6.37 -8.22
N ILE A 205 9.32 6.08 -8.50
CA ILE A 205 8.36 6.95 -9.20
C ILE A 205 7.03 6.99 -8.44
N SER A 206 6.30 8.08 -8.58
CA SER A 206 5.13 8.40 -7.75
C SER A 206 4.04 7.33 -7.74
N TYR A 207 3.85 6.60 -8.85
CA TYR A 207 2.85 5.54 -8.96
C TYR A 207 3.29 4.20 -8.36
N SER A 208 4.60 3.88 -8.30
CA SER A 208 5.07 2.60 -7.75
C SER A 208 4.82 2.53 -6.24
N ASN A 209 4.92 3.68 -5.56
CA ASN A 209 4.81 3.81 -4.11
C ASN A 209 3.39 4.02 -3.56
N SER A 210 2.41 4.24 -4.44
CA SER A 210 1.02 4.44 -4.03
C SER A 210 0.34 3.13 -3.66
N ILE A 211 -0.53 3.14 -2.65
CA ILE A 211 -1.44 2.02 -2.35
C ILE A 211 -2.45 1.86 -3.48
N HIS A 212 -3.01 2.98 -3.94
CA HIS A 212 -3.97 3.03 -5.04
C HIS A 212 -3.26 2.93 -6.40
N LYS A 213 -3.86 2.21 -7.34
CA LYS A 213 -3.34 1.98 -8.69
C LYS A 213 -4.44 2.18 -9.73
N ILE A 214 -4.04 2.63 -10.92
CA ILE A 214 -4.89 2.67 -12.11
C ILE A 214 -4.37 1.68 -13.15
N TYR A 215 -5.27 0.83 -13.64
CA TYR A 215 -5.04 -0.01 -14.82
C TYR A 215 -5.97 0.43 -15.96
N ILE A 216 -5.39 0.65 -17.14
CA ILE A 216 -6.11 1.06 -18.34
C ILE A 216 -6.01 -0.08 -19.35
N CYS A 217 -7.16 -0.56 -19.85
CA CYS A 217 -7.20 -1.74 -20.70
C CYS A 217 -8.34 -1.71 -21.72
N GLY A 218 -8.31 -2.70 -22.62
CA GLY A 218 -9.36 -2.93 -23.63
C GLY A 218 -10.25 -4.14 -23.35
N MET A 219 -10.16 -4.72 -22.14
CA MET A 219 -10.92 -5.92 -21.77
C MET A 219 -12.28 -5.50 -21.22
N ALA A 220 -13.35 -5.65 -22.00
CA ALA A 220 -14.69 -5.18 -21.61
C ALA A 220 -15.25 -5.84 -20.35
N ASP A 221 -14.87 -7.09 -20.07
CA ASP A 221 -15.36 -7.86 -18.93
C ASP A 221 -15.01 -7.23 -17.57
N VAL A 222 -14.06 -6.30 -17.52
CA VAL A 222 -13.72 -5.55 -16.29
C VAL A 222 -14.89 -4.69 -15.81
N MET A 223 -15.84 -4.36 -16.68
CA MET A 223 -17.07 -3.65 -16.31
C MET A 223 -18.00 -4.46 -15.39
N ASN A 224 -17.77 -5.77 -15.26
CA ASN A 224 -18.49 -6.61 -14.31
C ASN A 224 -17.96 -6.48 -12.86
N PHE A 225 -16.79 -5.85 -12.68
CA PHE A 225 -16.19 -5.68 -11.36
C PHE A 225 -16.98 -4.68 -10.53
N LYS A 226 -17.07 -4.95 -9.24
CA LYS A 226 -17.70 -4.08 -8.25
C LYS A 226 -16.70 -3.67 -7.18
N ARG A 227 -16.94 -2.52 -6.56
CA ARG A 227 -16.16 -2.08 -5.40
C ARG A 227 -16.14 -3.19 -4.34
N GLY A 228 -14.95 -3.55 -3.86
CA GLY A 228 -14.75 -4.64 -2.90
C GLY A 228 -14.39 -5.99 -3.52
N ASP A 229 -14.55 -6.19 -4.83
CA ASP A 229 -14.15 -7.42 -5.50
C ASP A 229 -12.62 -7.63 -5.41
N ALA A 230 -12.20 -8.87 -5.17
CA ALA A 230 -10.80 -9.23 -5.05
C ALA A 230 -10.21 -9.59 -6.43
N LEU A 231 -9.02 -9.07 -6.72
CA LEU A 231 -8.29 -9.33 -7.97
C LEU A 231 -7.00 -10.09 -7.69
N VAL A 232 -6.87 -11.28 -8.27
CA VAL A 232 -5.59 -11.99 -8.41
C VAL A 232 -4.87 -11.43 -9.63
N ILE A 233 -3.75 -10.74 -9.41
CA ILE A 233 -2.94 -10.19 -10.51
C ILE A 233 -2.10 -11.30 -11.14
N TYR A 234 -2.36 -11.57 -12.41
CA TYR A 234 -1.70 -12.60 -13.22
C TYR A 234 -0.75 -11.97 -14.23
N ARG A 235 0.55 -12.08 -14.01
CA ARG A 235 1.56 -11.67 -14.99
C ARG A 235 1.61 -12.71 -16.10
N THR A 236 1.36 -12.30 -17.34
CA THR A 236 1.36 -13.21 -18.50
C THR A 236 2.78 -13.70 -18.84
N GLY A 237 2.89 -14.62 -19.80
CA GLY A 237 4.18 -15.09 -20.29
C GLY A 237 4.98 -13.95 -20.91
N ASP A 238 6.31 -14.01 -20.79
CA ASP A 238 7.23 -13.00 -21.32
C ASP A 238 7.80 -13.33 -22.71
N GLY A 239 7.24 -14.36 -23.36
CA GLY A 239 7.63 -14.78 -24.71
C GLY A 239 8.94 -15.56 -24.78
N GLN A 240 9.65 -15.80 -23.67
CA GLN A 240 10.92 -16.54 -23.65
C GLN A 240 10.75 -18.05 -23.50
N GLY A 241 9.52 -18.56 -23.48
CA GLY A 241 9.20 -19.96 -23.33
C GLY A 241 7.71 -20.18 -23.08
N ALA A 242 7.32 -21.42 -22.79
CA ALA A 242 5.93 -21.77 -22.55
C ALA A 242 5.37 -20.98 -21.35
N ALA A 243 4.22 -20.30 -21.58
CA ALA A 243 3.53 -19.54 -20.55
C ALA A 243 3.15 -20.41 -19.34
N GLU A 244 2.98 -21.71 -19.55
CA GLU A 244 2.77 -22.75 -18.55
C GLU A 244 3.71 -22.65 -17.34
N PHE A 245 4.98 -22.30 -17.58
CA PHE A 245 6.02 -22.23 -16.54
C PHE A 245 6.52 -20.80 -16.26
N ARG A 246 6.02 -19.80 -17.01
CA ARG A 246 6.55 -18.43 -16.97
C ARG A 246 5.52 -17.38 -16.57
N ALA A 247 4.25 -17.64 -16.82
CA ALA A 247 3.16 -16.79 -16.35
C ALA A 247 2.80 -17.16 -14.91
N VAL A 248 2.53 -16.16 -14.07
CA VAL A 248 2.44 -16.33 -12.60
C VAL A 248 1.36 -15.46 -11.98
N ALA A 249 0.67 -15.96 -10.96
CA ALA A 249 -0.08 -15.10 -10.04
C ALA A 249 0.88 -14.43 -9.07
N THR A 250 0.66 -13.14 -8.79
CA THR A 250 1.68 -12.31 -8.12
C THR A 250 1.18 -11.45 -6.98
N SER A 251 -0.10 -11.08 -6.96
CA SER A 251 -0.65 -10.13 -5.99
C SER A 251 -2.14 -10.32 -5.80
N ILE A 252 -2.65 -9.87 -4.67
CA ILE A 252 -4.07 -9.63 -4.46
C ILE A 252 -4.30 -8.11 -4.34
N CYS A 253 -5.33 -7.63 -5.02
CA CYS A 253 -5.80 -6.24 -5.01
C CYS A 253 -7.30 -6.20 -4.73
N VAL A 254 -7.83 -5.04 -4.34
CA VAL A 254 -9.27 -4.84 -4.13
C VAL A 254 -9.78 -3.69 -5.02
N VAL A 255 -10.84 -3.96 -5.78
CA VAL A 255 -11.44 -2.98 -6.70
C VAL A 255 -12.05 -1.81 -5.92
N GLU A 256 -11.74 -0.60 -6.34
CA GLU A 256 -12.34 0.63 -5.82
C GLU A 256 -13.47 1.13 -6.70
N ASN A 257 -13.23 1.14 -8.02
CA ASN A 257 -14.16 1.61 -9.05
C ASN A 257 -13.70 1.15 -10.44
N VAL A 258 -14.66 0.96 -11.36
CA VAL A 258 -14.40 0.78 -12.79
C VAL A 258 -15.25 1.75 -13.58
N HIS A 259 -14.65 2.43 -14.54
CA HIS A 259 -15.31 3.41 -15.38
C HIS A 259 -14.67 3.48 -16.77
N THR A 260 -15.25 4.26 -17.67
CA THR A 260 -14.77 4.39 -19.04
C THR A 260 -14.11 5.73 -19.29
N ILE A 261 -13.31 5.80 -20.34
CA ILE A 261 -12.64 7.04 -20.77
C ILE A 261 -13.61 8.16 -21.15
N ASP A 262 -14.88 7.83 -21.38
CA ASP A 262 -15.95 8.76 -21.66
C ASP A 262 -16.50 9.45 -20.40
N SER A 263 -16.12 8.99 -19.20
CA SER A 263 -16.53 9.65 -17.94
C SER A 263 -15.77 10.96 -17.68
N TYR A 264 -14.72 11.25 -18.45
CA TYR A 264 -13.87 12.43 -18.27
C TYR A 264 -14.37 13.60 -19.12
N LYS A 265 -14.30 14.81 -18.57
CA LYS A 265 -14.79 16.03 -19.23
C LYS A 265 -14.02 16.35 -20.52
N ASN A 266 -12.71 16.09 -20.52
CA ASN A 266 -11.80 16.35 -21.62
C ASN A 266 -10.46 15.61 -21.42
N GLU A 267 -9.54 15.76 -22.36
CA GLU A 267 -8.19 15.14 -22.33
C GLU A 267 -7.40 15.52 -21.07
N GLU A 268 -7.44 16.79 -20.65
CA GLU A 268 -6.71 17.27 -19.47
C GLU A 268 -7.26 16.70 -18.17
N ASP A 269 -8.59 16.55 -18.07
CA ASP A 269 -9.26 15.91 -16.94
C ASP A 269 -8.78 14.44 -16.79
N PHE A 270 -8.77 13.68 -17.90
CA PHE A 270 -8.24 12.32 -17.95
C PHE A 270 -6.78 12.23 -17.50
N ILE A 271 -5.91 13.09 -18.05
CA ILE A 271 -4.48 13.10 -17.71
C ILE A 271 -4.29 13.42 -16.24
N SER A 272 -4.92 14.50 -15.74
CA SER A 272 -4.77 14.95 -14.36
C SER A 272 -5.18 13.89 -13.34
N TYR A 273 -6.16 13.06 -13.70
CA TYR A 273 -6.62 11.93 -12.90
C TYR A 273 -5.68 10.72 -12.99
N CYS A 274 -5.32 10.31 -14.21
CA CYS A 274 -4.59 9.06 -14.45
C CYS A 274 -3.08 9.17 -14.18
N LEU A 275 -2.45 10.32 -14.45
CA LEU A 275 -1.01 10.56 -14.29
C LEU A 275 -0.51 10.25 -12.88
N LYS A 276 -1.43 10.41 -11.93
CA LYS A 276 -1.25 10.15 -10.53
C LYS A 276 -0.98 8.66 -10.25
N PHE A 277 -1.93 7.79 -10.60
CA PHE A 277 -1.96 6.40 -10.12
C PHE A 277 -1.66 5.36 -11.21
N SER A 278 -1.52 5.79 -12.46
CA SER A 278 -1.17 4.93 -13.59
C SER A 278 0.35 4.91 -13.84
N LEU A 279 0.81 3.91 -14.59
CA LEU A 279 2.21 3.74 -14.96
C LEU A 279 2.67 4.66 -16.11
N PHE A 280 1.72 5.35 -16.75
CA PHE A 280 1.92 6.10 -17.99
C PHE A 280 2.33 7.54 -17.71
N ASP A 281 3.26 8.04 -18.52
CA ASP A 281 3.57 9.46 -18.53
C ASP A 281 2.48 10.29 -19.24
N GLU A 282 2.60 11.61 -19.16
CA GLU A 282 1.62 12.52 -19.78
C GLU A 282 1.46 12.27 -21.29
N GLY A 283 2.56 12.04 -22.02
CA GLY A 283 2.53 11.80 -23.46
C GLY A 283 1.82 10.49 -23.81
N GLU A 284 2.11 9.42 -23.08
CA GLU A 284 1.45 8.12 -23.20
C GLU A 284 -0.06 8.25 -22.91
N LEU A 285 -0.45 8.98 -21.87
CA LEU A 285 -1.87 9.22 -21.54
C LEU A 285 -2.59 10.02 -22.63
N ARG A 286 -1.95 11.04 -23.22
CA ARG A 286 -2.51 11.77 -24.37
C ARG A 286 -2.79 10.85 -25.55
N ILE A 287 -1.85 9.95 -25.85
CA ILE A 287 -2.01 8.96 -26.93
C ILE A 287 -3.18 8.02 -26.62
N ILE A 288 -3.25 7.48 -25.40
CA ILE A 288 -4.35 6.60 -24.95
C ILE A 288 -5.70 7.30 -25.12
N TYR A 289 -5.82 8.57 -24.68
CA TYR A 289 -7.06 9.33 -24.76
C TYR A 289 -7.53 9.59 -26.18
N ARG A 290 -6.61 9.96 -27.08
CA ARG A 290 -6.93 10.27 -28.47
C ARG A 290 -7.23 9.03 -29.29
N GLN A 291 -6.53 7.92 -29.04
CA GLN A 291 -6.72 6.68 -29.79
C GLN A 291 -7.96 5.90 -29.36
N ARG A 292 -8.43 6.06 -28.12
CA ARG A 292 -9.62 5.36 -27.56
C ARG A 292 -9.57 3.83 -27.61
N LYS A 293 -8.39 3.25 -27.90
CA LYS A 293 -8.19 1.79 -28.00
C LYS A 293 -8.35 1.07 -26.65
N TYR A 294 -8.07 1.75 -25.54
CA TYR A 294 -8.14 1.21 -24.18
C TYR A 294 -9.16 2.03 -23.37
N PRO A 295 -10.47 1.78 -23.58
CA PRO A 295 -11.51 2.65 -23.04
C PRO A 295 -11.83 2.38 -21.57
N TYR A 296 -11.34 1.31 -20.96
CA TYR A 296 -11.70 0.90 -19.60
C TYR A 296 -10.62 1.26 -18.59
N ILE A 297 -11.01 1.86 -17.47
CA ILE A 297 -10.14 2.29 -16.37
C ILE A 297 -10.60 1.58 -15.09
N ILE A 298 -9.66 0.94 -14.41
CA ILE A 298 -9.87 0.25 -13.13
C ILE A 298 -9.05 0.96 -12.07
N ASN A 299 -9.70 1.40 -10.99
CA ASN A 299 -9.04 1.81 -9.75
C ASN A 299 -9.08 0.66 -8.75
N PHE A 300 -7.96 0.41 -8.08
CA PHE A 300 -7.87 -0.62 -7.05
C PHE A 300 -6.74 -0.32 -6.06
N THR A 301 -6.84 -0.89 -4.86
CA THR A 301 -5.74 -0.91 -3.89
C THR A 301 -4.83 -2.11 -4.14
N TYR A 302 -3.52 -1.92 -4.00
CA TYR A 302 -2.51 -2.98 -4.02
C TYR A 302 -2.29 -3.52 -2.61
N ASN A 303 -3.12 -4.49 -2.22
CA ASN A 303 -3.19 -5.02 -0.86
C ASN A 303 -1.96 -5.84 -0.47
N VAL A 304 -1.60 -6.84 -1.28
CA VAL A 304 -0.51 -7.75 -0.90
C VAL A 304 0.19 -8.38 -2.09
N ALA A 305 1.52 -8.46 -2.01
CA ALA A 305 2.35 -9.28 -2.88
C ALA A 305 2.33 -10.73 -2.40
N LEU A 306 2.11 -11.68 -3.32
CA LEU A 306 2.08 -13.09 -2.97
C LEU A 306 3.50 -13.59 -2.62
N PRO A 307 3.72 -14.22 -1.44
CA PRO A 307 5.04 -14.72 -1.03
C PRO A 307 5.60 -15.75 -2.03
N LYS A 308 4.77 -16.73 -2.42
CA LYS A 308 5.03 -17.60 -3.56
C LYS A 308 4.15 -17.20 -4.73
N ARG A 309 4.74 -17.26 -5.92
CA ARG A 309 4.11 -16.84 -7.17
C ARG A 309 3.80 -18.08 -8.01
N PRO A 310 2.64 -18.74 -7.80
CA PRO A 310 2.33 -19.97 -8.50
C PRO A 310 2.25 -19.73 -10.00
N ILE A 311 2.94 -20.58 -10.76
CA ILE A 311 2.94 -20.57 -12.22
C ILE A 311 1.61 -21.05 -12.80
N ARG A 312 1.35 -20.73 -14.07
CA ARG A 312 0.16 -21.14 -14.83
C ARG A 312 -0.15 -22.63 -14.65
N GLN A 313 0.85 -23.49 -14.74
CA GLN A 313 0.68 -24.93 -14.51
C GLN A 313 0.04 -25.23 -13.15
N LYS A 314 0.59 -24.67 -12.06
CA LYS A 314 0.08 -24.93 -10.70
C LYS A 314 -1.33 -24.37 -10.51
N LEU A 315 -1.62 -23.22 -11.12
CA LEU A 315 -2.95 -22.62 -11.10
C LEU A 315 -3.96 -23.54 -11.80
N ALA A 316 -3.58 -24.14 -12.93
CA ALA A 316 -4.46 -25.06 -13.64
C ALA A 316 -4.61 -26.40 -12.90
N ASP A 317 -3.50 -27.04 -12.53
CA ASP A 317 -3.49 -28.42 -12.00
C ASP A 317 -4.02 -28.52 -10.57
N PHE A 318 -3.77 -27.51 -9.72
CA PHE A 318 -4.12 -27.57 -8.30
C PHE A 318 -5.24 -26.61 -7.92
N ALA A 319 -5.29 -25.40 -8.49
CA ALA A 319 -6.39 -24.48 -8.22
C ALA A 319 -7.61 -24.73 -9.13
N GLY A 320 -7.47 -25.52 -10.20
CA GLY A 320 -8.58 -25.92 -11.07
C GLY A 320 -9.03 -24.86 -12.05
N LEU A 321 -8.10 -24.00 -12.52
CA LEU A 321 -8.37 -23.09 -13.62
C LEU A 321 -8.27 -23.85 -14.95
N SER A 322 -9.27 -23.72 -15.84
CA SER A 322 -9.20 -24.40 -17.13
C SER A 322 -8.13 -23.76 -18.00
N ARG A 323 -7.33 -24.57 -18.70
CA ARG A 323 -6.33 -24.08 -19.66
C ARG A 323 -6.97 -23.45 -20.90
N ASP A 324 -8.20 -23.85 -21.20
CA ASP A 324 -8.98 -23.39 -22.35
C ASP A 324 -9.66 -22.03 -22.11
N ASP A 325 -9.74 -21.59 -20.86
CA ASP A 325 -10.30 -20.28 -20.52
C ASP A 325 -9.37 -19.14 -20.97
N TYR A 326 -9.97 -18.00 -21.31
CA TYR A 326 -9.23 -16.77 -21.51
C TYR A 326 -8.84 -16.14 -20.16
N TRP A 327 -7.56 -16.24 -19.79
CA TRP A 327 -7.05 -15.73 -18.50
C TRP A 327 -6.77 -14.22 -18.52
N GLY A 328 -7.45 -13.46 -19.37
CA GLY A 328 -7.33 -12.01 -19.40
C GLY A 328 -8.10 -11.34 -18.28
N VAL A 329 -9.39 -11.68 -18.21
CA VAL A 329 -10.32 -11.41 -17.10
C VAL A 329 -11.07 -12.71 -16.88
N LEU A 330 -10.90 -13.33 -15.73
CA LEU A 330 -11.52 -14.62 -15.42
C LEU A 330 -12.16 -14.56 -14.04
N GLN A 331 -13.47 -14.79 -13.94
CA GLN A 331 -14.11 -14.93 -12.64
C GLN A 331 -13.67 -16.23 -11.98
N LEU A 332 -13.30 -16.14 -10.70
CA LEU A 332 -12.86 -17.27 -9.89
C LEU A 332 -13.99 -17.68 -8.94
N THR A 333 -14.17 -18.99 -8.80
CA THR A 333 -14.95 -19.54 -7.70
C THR A 333 -14.22 -19.36 -6.37
N ASP A 334 -14.94 -19.42 -5.26
CA ASP A 334 -14.34 -19.39 -3.91
C ASP A 334 -13.29 -20.49 -3.73
N LYS A 335 -13.55 -21.69 -4.29
CA LYS A 335 -12.61 -22.81 -4.24
C LYS A 335 -11.32 -22.48 -5.00
N GLN A 336 -11.42 -21.99 -6.23
CA GLN A 336 -10.26 -21.61 -7.03
C GLN A 336 -9.44 -20.52 -6.34
N PHE A 337 -10.09 -19.45 -5.85
CA PHE A 337 -9.40 -18.38 -5.14
C PHE A 337 -8.67 -18.90 -3.89
N ASN A 338 -9.33 -19.71 -3.06
CA ASN A 338 -8.74 -20.26 -1.84
C ASN A 338 -7.55 -21.18 -2.11
N GLU A 339 -7.58 -21.97 -3.19
CA GLU A 339 -6.43 -22.78 -3.60
C GLU A 339 -5.27 -21.90 -4.10
N ILE A 340 -5.54 -20.78 -4.80
CA ILE A 340 -4.49 -19.81 -5.16
C ILE A 340 -3.83 -19.23 -3.90
N ILE A 341 -4.62 -18.80 -2.92
CA ILE A 341 -4.11 -18.29 -1.64
C ILE A 341 -3.22 -19.34 -0.96
N LYS A 342 -3.65 -20.60 -0.92
CA LYS A 342 -2.87 -21.70 -0.36
C LYS A 342 -1.57 -21.96 -1.13
N LEU A 343 -1.62 -22.04 -2.46
CA LEU A 343 -0.44 -22.25 -3.32
C LEU A 343 0.58 -21.11 -3.20
N SER A 344 0.10 -19.91 -2.89
CA SER A 344 0.93 -18.71 -2.71
C SER A 344 1.55 -18.58 -1.32
N GLU A 345 1.15 -19.43 -0.37
CA GLU A 345 1.54 -19.33 1.05
C GLU A 345 1.26 -17.94 1.65
N LEU A 346 0.21 -17.29 1.17
CA LEU A 346 -0.24 -16.02 1.73
C LEU A 346 -0.81 -16.26 3.13
N ASP A 347 -0.40 -15.41 4.07
CA ASP A 347 -0.94 -15.42 5.42
C ASP A 347 -2.46 -15.16 5.40
N ARG A 348 -3.22 -16.13 5.92
CA ARG A 348 -4.69 -16.07 5.92
C ARG A 348 -5.24 -14.94 6.78
N LYS A 349 -4.46 -14.35 7.70
CA LYS A 349 -4.91 -13.20 8.49
C LYS A 349 -5.24 -11.97 7.64
N LEU A 350 -4.72 -11.91 6.41
CA LEU A 350 -5.06 -10.85 5.46
C LEU A 350 -6.41 -11.04 4.77
N ILE A 351 -7.02 -12.21 4.88
CA ILE A 351 -8.30 -12.55 4.26
C ILE A 351 -9.40 -12.51 5.32
N ILE A 352 -10.44 -11.69 5.08
CA ILE A 352 -11.55 -11.46 6.01
C ILE A 352 -12.91 -11.81 5.41
#